data_AF-A0A5R9GXR7-F1
#
_entry.id   AF-A0A5R9GXR7-F1
#
_cell.length_a   1.000
_cell.length_b   1.000
_cell.length_c   1.000
_cell.angle_alpha   90.00
_cell.angle_beta   90.00
_cell.angle_gamma   90.00
#
_symmetry.space_group_name_H-M   'P 1'
#
loop_
_entity.id
_entity.type
_entity.pdbx_description
1 polymer ?
#
loop_
_entity_poly.entity_id
_entity_poly.type
_entity_poly.pdbx_seq_one_letter_code
_entity_poly.pdbx_strand_id
1 'polypeptide(L)' 'MGLFSSKEYAGTLVWEALDNVGDGKPQYVARAKVFGGWLISSIASASIGGSSIAFIPDPNHEWLPVKKTDK' A
#
# COMPACT_ATOMS: atom_id res chain seq x y z
N MET A 1 9.26 37.15 -2.71
CA MET A 1 9.73 36.00 -3.50
C MET A 1 9.25 34.73 -2.82
N GLY A 2 8.08 34.24 -3.21
CA GLY A 2 7.46 33.05 -2.62
C GLY A 2 8.12 31.78 -3.15
N LEU A 3 8.73 31.02 -2.26
CA LEU A 3 9.12 29.63 -2.54
C LEU A 3 7.96 28.77 -2.06
N PHE A 4 7.15 28.30 -3.01
CA PHE A 4 6.14 27.29 -2.75
C PHE A 4 6.83 26.05 -2.19
N SER A 5 6.69 25.84 -0.87
CA SER A 5 6.95 24.55 -0.25
C SER A 5 5.86 23.62 -0.79
N SER A 6 6.20 22.83 -1.82
CA SER A 6 5.40 21.67 -2.17
C SER A 6 5.38 20.79 -0.93
N LYS A 7 4.20 20.62 -0.34
CA LYS A 7 4.02 19.74 0.80
C LYS A 7 4.29 18.31 0.33
N GLU A 8 5.55 17.89 0.32
CA GLU A 8 5.91 16.48 0.29
C GLU A 8 5.26 15.87 1.54
N TYR A 9 4.18 15.11 1.35
CA TYR A 9 3.60 14.35 2.44
C TYR A 9 4.57 13.21 2.80
N ALA A 10 5.55 13.53 3.65
CA ALA A 10 6.38 12.56 4.35
C ALA A 10 5.45 11.71 5.23
N GLY A 11 4.90 10.62 4.67
CA GLY A 11 3.92 9.76 5.32
C GLY A 11 2.74 9.30 4.47
N THR A 12 2.61 9.70 3.20
CA THR A 12 1.54 9.16 2.33
C THR A 12 1.85 7.72 1.90
N LEU A 13 0.93 6.80 2.19
CA LEU A 13 0.93 5.46 1.62
C LEU A 13 0.34 5.49 0.20
N VAL A 14 1.11 5.03 -0.77
CA VAL A 14 0.64 4.80 -2.13
C VAL A 14 0.23 3.34 -2.24
N TRP A 15 -1.09 3.10 -2.31
CA TRP A 15 -1.66 1.77 -2.43
C TRP A 15 -1.80 1.37 -3.91
N GLU A 16 -1.25 0.21 -4.23
CA GLU A 16 -1.35 -0.47 -5.53
C GLU A 16 -2.37 -1.61 -5.39
N ALA A 17 -3.39 -1.64 -6.25
CA ALA A 17 -4.33 -2.75 -6.29
C ALA A 17 -3.61 -4.03 -6.77
N LEU A 18 -3.97 -5.17 -6.16
CA LEU A 18 -3.46 -6.48 -6.55
C LEU A 18 -4.59 -7.32 -7.14
N ASP A 19 -4.32 -7.90 -8.31
CA ASP A 19 -5.17 -8.92 -8.88
C ASP A 19 -4.98 -10.23 -8.10
N ASN A 20 -6.11 -10.83 -7.72
CA ASN A 20 -6.13 -12.10 -6.99
C ASN A 20 -6.87 -13.13 -7.84
N VAL A 21 -6.41 -14.37 -7.80
CA VAL A 21 -6.99 -15.50 -8.55
C VAL A 21 -7.44 -16.60 -7.59
N GLY A 22 -8.43 -17.39 -8.00
CA GLY A 22 -8.99 -18.50 -7.21
C GLY A 22 -10.35 -18.20 -6.56
N ASP A 23 -11.02 -19.28 -6.16
CA ASP A 23 -12.32 -19.23 -5.48
C ASP A 23 -12.16 -18.83 -4.01
N GLY A 24 -13.09 -18.02 -3.49
CA GLY A 24 -13.04 -17.54 -2.10
C GLY A 24 -12.01 -16.44 -1.83
N LYS A 25 -11.38 -15.88 -2.87
CA LYS A 25 -10.44 -14.76 -2.76
C LYS A 25 -11.09 -13.50 -2.14
N PRO A 26 -10.31 -12.65 -1.43
CA PRO A 26 -10.81 -11.36 -0.97
C PRO A 26 -11.29 -10.49 -2.15
N GLN A 27 -12.33 -9.68 -1.89
CA GLN A 27 -12.93 -8.82 -2.91
C GLN A 27 -12.00 -7.68 -3.32
N TYR A 28 -11.22 -7.17 -2.37
CA TYR A 28 -10.24 -6.13 -2.62
C TYR A 28 -8.94 -6.49 -1.91
N VAL A 29 -7.83 -6.43 -2.63
CA VAL A 29 -6.49 -6.52 -2.08
C VAL A 29 -5.66 -5.39 -2.65
N ALA A 30 -4.93 -4.71 -1.79
CA ALA A 30 -3.98 -3.69 -2.19
C ALA A 30 -2.71 -3.80 -1.35
N ARG A 31 -1.60 -3.33 -1.90
CA ARG A 31 -0.32 -3.26 -1.19
C ARG A 31 0.27 -1.86 -1.25
N ALA A 32 1.02 -1.47 -0.22
CA ALA A 32 1.79 -0.24 -0.20
C ALA A 32 3.23 -0.52 0.21
N LYS A 33 4.20 0.04 -0.52
CA LYS A 33 5.62 0.00 -0.13
C LYS A 33 5.84 0.91 1.06
N VAL A 34 6.49 0.40 2.09
CA VAL A 34 6.91 1.15 3.27
C VAL A 34 8.39 0.91 3.52
N PHE A 35 9.01 1.72 4.38
CA PHE A 35 10.38 1.46 4.76
C PHE A 35 10.49 0.10 5.45
N GLY A 36 11.35 -0.76 4.92
CA GLY A 36 11.61 -2.10 5.46
C GLY A 36 10.55 -3.14 5.12
N GLY A 37 9.65 -2.90 4.16
CA GLY A 37 8.66 -3.92 3.78
C GLY A 37 7.50 -3.45 2.92
N TRP A 38 6.47 -4.31 2.90
CA TRP A 38 5.14 -3.97 2.36
C TRP A 38 4.08 -4.06 3.43
N LEU A 39 3.06 -3.21 3.29
CA LEU A 39 1.76 -3.44 3.89
C LEU A 39 0.85 -4.06 2.84
N ILE A 40 0.13 -5.11 3.20
CA ILE A 40 -0.93 -5.71 2.38
C ILE A 40 -2.24 -5.55 3.13
N SER A 41 -3.22 -4.91 2.50
CA SER A 41 -4.58 -4.80 2.99
C SER A 41 -5.49 -5.71 2.18
N SER A 42 -6.37 -6.44 2.85
CA SER A 42 -7.41 -7.23 2.20
C SER A 42 -8.77 -7.00 2.83
N ILE A 43 -9.80 -6.95 2.01
CA ILE A 43 -11.19 -6.84 2.42
C ILE A 43 -11.92 -8.07 1.87
N ALA A 44 -12.42 -8.89 2.79
CA ALA A 44 -13.33 -9.97 2.47
C ALA A 44 -14.64 -9.38 1.93
N SER A 45 -15.36 -10.14 1.09
CA SER A 45 -16.59 -9.64 0.49
C SER A 45 -17.56 -9.06 1.53
N ALA A 46 -18.31 -8.03 1.15
CA ALA A 46 -19.28 -7.35 2.02
C ALA A 46 -20.29 -8.32 2.70
N SER A 47 -20.52 -9.50 2.11
CA SER A 47 -21.37 -10.55 2.67
C SER A 47 -20.69 -11.41 3.76
N ILE A 48 -19.37 -11.56 3.72
CA ILE A 48 -18.59 -12.38 4.65
C ILE A 48 -18.12 -11.53 5.83
N GLY A 49 -17.83 -10.25 5.60
CA GLY A 49 -17.29 -9.34 6.61
C GLY A 49 -15.85 -9.69 6.97
N GLY A 50 -14.96 -8.71 6.93
CA GLY A 50 -13.56 -8.91 7.31
C GLY A 50 -12.64 -7.95 6.60
N SER A 51 -11.79 -7.28 7.38
CA SER A 51 -10.70 -6.49 6.85
C SER A 51 -9.45 -6.89 7.61
N SER A 52 -8.36 -7.12 6.90
CA SER A 52 -7.09 -7.46 7.49
C SER A 52 -5.98 -6.63 6.86
N ILE A 53 -4.95 -6.40 7.66
CA ILE A 53 -3.70 -5.80 7.21
C ILE A 53 -2.55 -6.67 7.70
N ALA A 54 -1.60 -6.96 6.82
CA ALA A 54 -0.41 -7.73 7.12
C ALA A 54 0.83 -6.93 6.72
N PHE A 55 1.86 -6.99 7.56
CA PHE A 55 3.18 -6.45 7.24
C PHE A 55 4.10 -7.57 6.76
N ILE A 56 4.72 -7.38 5.61
CA ILE A 56 5.72 -8.28 5.05
C ILE A 56 7.08 -7.58 5.17
N PRO A 57 7.98 -8.05 6.05
CA PRO A 57 9.29 -7.46 6.20
C PRO A 57 10.12 -7.69 4.94
N ASP A 58 11.01 -6.75 4.66
CA ASP A 58 12.05 -6.83 3.64
C ASP A 58 13.41 -7.07 4.31
N PRO A 59 13.89 -8.33 4.40
CA PRO A 59 15.13 -8.65 5.09
C PRO A 59 16.36 -7.98 4.48
N ASN A 60 16.30 -7.63 3.20
CA ASN A 60 17.43 -7.07 2.46
C ASN A 60 17.34 -5.54 2.30
N HIS A 61 16.25 -4.90 2.77
CA HIS A 61 16.02 -3.46 2.68
C HIS A 61 16.07 -2.89 1.24
N GLU A 62 15.71 -3.70 0.24
CA GLU A 62 15.70 -3.34 -1.18
C GLU A 62 14.41 -2.60 -1.62
N TRP A 63 13.35 -2.68 -0.83
CA TRP A 63 12.02 -2.16 -1.16
C TRP A 63 11.85 -0.74 -0.62
N LEU A 64 12.22 0.22 -1.46
CA LEU A 64 12.05 1.64 -1.14
C LEU A 64 10.62 2.12 -1.49
N PRO A 65 10.00 2.97 -0.64
CA PRO A 65 8.73 3.61 -0.95
C PRO A 65 8.79 4.41 -2.25
N VAL A 66 7.69 4.40 -3.00
CA VAL A 66 7.58 5.22 -4.22
C VAL A 66 7.44 6.68 -3.81
N LYS A 67 8.35 7.54 -4.28
CA LYS A 67 8.17 8.99 -4.17
C LYS A 67 7.04 9.40 -5.11
N LYS A 68 5.99 10.02 -4.57
CA LYS A 68 4.96 10.63 -5.40
C LYS A 68 5.57 11.89 -6.04
N THR A 69 6.04 11.78 -7.28
CA THR A 69 6.36 12.97 -8.09
C THR A 69 5.05 13.62 -8.48
N ASP A 70 4.78 14.79 -7.93
CA ASP A 70 3.70 15.65 -8.40
C ASP A 70 3.96 15.98 -9.88
N LYS A 71 3.01 15.62 -10.74
CA LYS A 71 2.95 16.06 -12.14
C LYS A 71 2.03 17.26 -12.25
#